data_AF-A0A0A9D2P8-F1
#
_entry.id   AF-A0A0A9D2P8-F1
#
_cell.length_a   1.000
_cell.length_b   1.000
_cell.length_c   1.000
_cell.angle_alpha   90.00
_cell.angle_beta   90.00
_cell.angle_gamma   90.00
#
_symmetry.space_group_name_H-M   'P 1'
#
loop_
_entity.id
_entity.type
_entity.pdbx_description
1 polymer ?
#
loop_
_entity_poly.entity_id
_entity_poly.type
_entity_poly.pdbx_seq_one_letter_code
_entity_poly.pdbx_strand_id
1 'polypeptide(L)'
;MLADTGGLLSEASWLLDISMHPSINSATRAIGYKQAMEYLLHCRQNGGESTTQEFLEFLTKFQSTSRNFAKRQITWFRNEKIYQWVDASQPFEAVAQFICGAYHDCGARVVPESLEMKRESCVLKSHDMKTYRSENRVFLGDDDCSHVLDWIRRTQGKQDLVLP
;
A
#
# COMPACT_ATOMS: atom_id res chain seq x y z
N MET A 1 3.31 8.52 -2.52
CA MET A 1 4.10 7.26 -2.59
C MET A 1 4.70 7.01 -3.96
N LEU A 2 3.91 6.90 -5.04
CA LEU A 2 4.44 6.63 -6.40
C LEU A 2 4.51 7.87 -7.32
N ALA A 3 3.74 8.92 -7.01
CA ALA A 3 3.72 10.17 -7.77
C ALA A 3 5.02 10.98 -7.60
N ASP A 4 5.61 10.89 -6.42
CA ASP A 4 6.91 11.46 -6.11
C ASP A 4 7.98 10.41 -6.41
N THR A 5 8.87 10.73 -7.36
CA THR A 5 9.97 9.86 -7.76
C THR A 5 11.00 9.71 -6.65
N GLY A 6 11.08 10.64 -5.68
CA GLY A 6 11.88 10.52 -4.46
C GLY A 6 11.28 9.60 -3.39
N GLY A 7 10.08 9.06 -3.62
CA GLY A 7 9.40 8.17 -2.69
C GLY A 7 9.76 6.69 -2.87
N LEU A 8 8.72 5.84 -2.85
CA LEU A 8 8.88 4.39 -2.78
C LEU A 8 9.70 3.79 -3.93
N LEU A 9 9.60 4.35 -5.15
CA LEU A 9 10.37 3.85 -6.30
C LEU A 9 11.87 4.11 -6.13
N SER A 10 12.27 5.27 -5.59
CA SER A 10 13.67 5.55 -5.26
C SER A 10 14.19 4.63 -4.16
N GLU A 11 13.42 4.44 -3.09
CA GLU A 11 13.79 3.51 -2.02
C GLU A 11 13.94 2.07 -2.53
N ALA A 12 13.01 1.60 -3.37
CA ALA A 12 13.08 0.27 -3.98
C ALA A 12 14.25 0.14 -4.97
N SER A 13 14.58 1.18 -5.72
CA SER A 13 15.78 1.22 -6.58
C SER A 13 17.04 1.08 -5.76
N TRP A 14 17.15 1.84 -4.66
CA TRP A 14 18.31 1.78 -3.77
C TRP A 14 18.51 0.37 -3.19
N LEU A 15 17.43 -0.32 -2.81
CA LEU A 15 17.51 -1.72 -2.38
C LEU A 15 18.07 -2.64 -3.48
N LEU A 16 17.65 -2.46 -4.73
CA LEU A 16 18.21 -3.22 -5.86
C LEU A 16 19.70 -2.87 -6.10
N ASP A 17 20.10 -1.62 -5.88
CA ASP A 17 21.49 -1.18 -6.06
C ASP A 17 22.44 -1.82 -5.04
N ILE A 18 21.99 -2.06 -3.81
CA ILE A 18 22.74 -2.82 -2.80
C ILE A 18 22.58 -4.35 -2.97
N SER A 19 22.21 -4.81 -4.17
CA SER A 19 22.04 -6.23 -4.55
C SER A 19 20.97 -6.99 -3.76
N MET A 20 19.97 -6.29 -3.21
CA MET A 20 18.79 -6.94 -2.65
C MET A 20 17.82 -7.28 -3.77
N HIS A 21 17.42 -8.55 -3.88
CA HIS A 21 16.38 -8.95 -4.82
C HIS A 21 15.01 -9.02 -4.16
N PRO A 22 13.92 -8.90 -4.95
CA PRO A 22 12.58 -9.15 -4.44
C PRO A 22 12.51 -10.51 -3.75
N SER A 23 11.84 -10.55 -2.61
CA SER A 23 11.54 -11.78 -1.87
C SER A 23 12.69 -12.52 -1.16
N ILE A 24 13.91 -11.96 -1.06
CA ILE A 24 15.02 -12.60 -0.32
C ILE A 24 14.73 -12.70 1.20
N ASN A 25 14.06 -11.71 1.78
CA ASN A 25 13.79 -11.65 3.22
C ASN A 25 12.42 -11.03 3.53
N SER A 26 12.05 -10.93 4.80
CA SER A 26 10.77 -10.36 5.23
C SER A 26 10.56 -8.92 4.74
N ALA A 27 11.60 -8.08 4.78
CA ALA A 27 11.54 -6.68 4.35
C ALA A 27 11.27 -6.56 2.84
N THR A 28 11.99 -7.29 2.01
CA THR A 28 11.81 -7.30 0.54
C THR A 28 10.53 -8.03 0.09
N ARG A 29 9.90 -8.81 0.98
CA ARG A 29 8.57 -9.41 0.77
C ARG A 29 7.43 -8.48 1.18
N ALA A 30 7.72 -7.34 1.80
CA ALA A 30 6.69 -6.40 2.23
C ALA A 30 5.83 -5.95 1.04
N ILE A 31 4.53 -5.78 1.32
CA ILE A 31 3.57 -5.30 0.33
C ILE A 31 3.96 -3.88 -0.06
N GLY A 32 3.91 -3.59 -1.36
CA GLY A 32 4.42 -2.36 -1.93
C GLY A 32 5.86 -2.52 -2.42
N TYR A 33 6.82 -2.78 -1.53
CA TYR A 33 8.22 -2.97 -1.90
C TYR A 33 8.41 -4.12 -2.88
N LYS A 34 7.80 -5.28 -2.62
CA LYS A 34 7.89 -6.41 -3.55
C LYS A 34 7.41 -6.04 -4.96
N GLN A 35 6.27 -5.36 -5.08
CA GLN A 35 5.72 -4.96 -6.38
C GLN A 35 6.62 -3.92 -7.07
N ALA A 36 7.13 -2.95 -6.32
CA ALA A 36 8.01 -1.91 -6.85
C ALA A 36 9.35 -2.48 -7.31
N MET A 37 9.99 -3.34 -6.51
CA MET A 37 11.26 -3.97 -6.87
C MET A 37 11.10 -4.92 -8.06
N GLU A 38 10.02 -5.72 -8.14
CA GLU A 38 9.73 -6.56 -9.30
C GLU A 38 9.60 -5.72 -10.58
N TYR A 39 8.87 -4.60 -10.51
CA TYR A 39 8.69 -3.69 -11.64
C TYR A 39 10.00 -3.02 -12.08
N LEU A 40 10.77 -2.48 -11.14
CA LEU A 40 12.05 -1.82 -11.46
C LEU A 40 13.09 -2.81 -11.98
N LEU A 41 13.13 -4.04 -11.45
CA LEU A 41 14.01 -5.09 -11.96
C LEU A 41 13.66 -5.43 -13.41
N HIS A 42 12.37 -5.52 -13.74
CA HIS A 42 11.92 -5.68 -15.12
C HIS A 42 12.36 -4.51 -16.02
N CYS A 43 12.22 -3.27 -15.55
CA CYS A 43 12.71 -2.09 -16.28
C CYS A 43 14.22 -2.16 -16.52
N ARG A 44 15.03 -2.55 -15.52
CA ARG A 44 16.49 -2.72 -15.66
C ARG A 44 16.86 -3.75 -16.72
N GLN A 45 16.16 -4.89 -16.73
CA GLN A 45 16.34 -5.95 -17.72
C GLN A 45 15.99 -5.48 -19.15
N ASN A 46 15.07 -4.52 -19.27
CA ASN A 46 14.69 -3.88 -20.53
C ASN A 46 15.48 -2.58 -20.79
N GLY A 47 16.73 -2.47 -20.31
CA GLY A 47 17.59 -1.32 -20.61
C GLY A 47 17.14 0.00 -19.95
N GLY A 48 16.35 -0.08 -18.88
CA GLY A 48 15.77 1.07 -18.19
C GLY A 48 14.50 1.60 -18.85
N GLU A 49 13.87 0.86 -19.75
CA GLU A 49 12.64 1.29 -20.40
C GLU A 49 11.39 0.68 -19.76
N SER A 50 10.30 1.45 -19.80
CA SER A 50 8.96 0.95 -19.51
C SER A 50 7.92 1.78 -20.28
N THR A 51 6.86 1.13 -20.72
CA THR A 51 5.71 1.79 -21.35
C THR A 51 4.71 2.28 -20.31
N THR A 52 3.84 3.23 -20.69
CA THR A 52 2.72 3.65 -19.83
C THR A 52 1.87 2.46 -19.41
N GLN A 53 1.61 1.52 -20.33
CA GLN A 53 0.79 0.36 -20.04
C GLN A 53 1.41 -0.54 -18.96
N GLU A 54 2.70 -0.86 -19.07
CA GLU A 54 3.41 -1.64 -18.04
C GLU A 54 3.39 -0.94 -16.67
N PHE A 55 3.56 0.38 -16.66
CA PHE A 55 3.46 1.16 -15.42
C PHE A 55 2.05 1.08 -14.80
N LEU A 56 1.00 1.20 -15.61
CA LEU A 56 -0.39 1.09 -15.16
C LEU A 56 -0.75 -0.33 -14.69
N GLU A 57 -0.18 -1.36 -15.31
CA GLU A 57 -0.29 -2.75 -14.86
C GLU A 57 0.38 -2.94 -13.49
N PHE A 58 1.60 -2.41 -13.32
CA PHE A 58 2.28 -2.34 -12.04
C PHE A 58 1.41 -1.62 -10.98
N LEU A 59 0.89 -0.44 -11.30
CA LEU A 59 0.06 0.36 -10.39
C LEU A 59 -1.20 -0.41 -9.96
N THR A 60 -1.84 -1.10 -10.90
CA THR A 60 -3.01 -1.94 -10.63
C THR A 60 -2.66 -3.09 -9.68
N LYS A 61 -1.52 -3.77 -9.91
CA LYS A 61 -1.01 -4.83 -9.02
C LYS A 61 -0.66 -4.29 -7.63
N PHE A 62 -0.01 -3.13 -7.57
CA PHE A 62 0.37 -2.45 -6.34
C PHE A 62 -0.85 -2.12 -5.46
N GLN A 63 -1.87 -1.50 -6.07
CA GLN A 63 -3.09 -1.11 -5.37
C GLN A 63 -3.94 -2.33 -4.96
N SER A 64 -4.08 -3.33 -5.84
CA SER A 64 -4.85 -4.54 -5.55
C SER A 64 -4.23 -5.38 -4.43
N THR A 65 -2.90 -5.49 -4.38
CA THR A 65 -2.20 -6.19 -3.30
C THR A 65 -2.45 -5.51 -1.95
N SER A 66 -2.38 -4.18 -1.91
CA SER A 66 -2.67 -3.39 -0.70
C SER A 66 -4.11 -3.55 -0.22
N ARG A 67 -5.10 -3.53 -1.14
CA ARG A 67 -6.52 -3.78 -0.81
C ARG A 67 -6.75 -5.20 -0.27
N ASN A 68 -6.16 -6.20 -0.91
CA ASN A 68 -6.28 -7.59 -0.46
C ASN A 68 -5.70 -7.78 0.93
N PHE A 69 -4.62 -7.08 1.27
CA PHE A 69 -4.06 -7.08 2.61
C PHE A 69 -4.99 -6.43 3.62
N ALA A 70 -5.49 -5.21 3.36
CA ALA A 70 -6.44 -4.54 4.24
C ALA A 70 -7.70 -5.40 4.49
N LYS A 71 -8.20 -6.06 3.44
CA LYS A 71 -9.35 -6.98 3.54
C LYS A 71 -9.04 -8.18 4.43
N ARG A 72 -7.85 -8.77 4.32
CA ARG A 72 -7.40 -9.87 5.19
C ARG A 72 -7.27 -9.42 6.64
N GLN A 73 -6.71 -8.24 6.88
CA GLN A 73 -6.62 -7.63 8.23
C GLN A 73 -8.01 -7.47 8.84
N ILE A 74 -8.94 -6.81 8.13
CA ILE A 74 -10.33 -6.64 8.60
C ILE A 74 -11.00 -7.99 8.87
N THR A 75 -10.82 -8.96 7.97
CA THR A 75 -11.41 -10.29 8.13
C THR A 75 -10.87 -10.99 9.39
N TRP A 76 -9.57 -10.89 9.64
CA TRP A 76 -8.91 -11.49 10.80
C TRP A 76 -9.38 -10.85 12.11
N PHE A 77 -9.27 -9.52 12.23
CA PHE A 77 -9.74 -8.79 13.42
C PHE A 77 -11.22 -9.00 13.67
N ARG A 78 -12.03 -9.15 12.61
CA ARG A 78 -13.46 -9.41 12.75
C ARG A 78 -13.71 -10.75 13.40
N ASN A 79 -12.91 -11.79 13.15
CA ASN A 79 -13.14 -13.09 13.76
C ASN A 79 -12.76 -13.12 15.25
N GLU A 80 -11.96 -12.16 15.70
CA GLU A 80 -11.54 -12.00 17.09
C GLU A 80 -12.58 -11.20 17.91
N LYS A 81 -13.19 -11.84 18.91
CA LYS A 81 -14.24 -11.22 19.76
C LYS A 81 -13.71 -10.30 20.85
N ILE A 82 -12.39 -10.31 21.07
CA ILE A 82 -11.73 -9.51 22.11
C ILE A 82 -11.65 -8.03 21.76
N TYR A 83 -11.83 -7.68 20.49
CA TYR A 83 -11.71 -6.31 20.01
C TYR A 83 -13.04 -5.57 20.00
N GLN A 84 -12.99 -4.32 20.48
CA GLN A 84 -14.04 -3.34 20.32
C GLN A 84 -13.82 -2.55 19.03
N TRP A 85 -14.89 -2.32 18.27
CA TRP A 85 -14.83 -1.67 16.96
C TRP A 85 -15.24 -0.21 17.06
N VAL A 86 -14.30 0.68 16.74
CA VAL A 86 -14.51 2.13 16.74
C VAL A 86 -14.53 2.64 15.30
N ASP A 87 -15.49 3.50 14.98
CA ASP A 87 -15.59 4.14 13.68
C ASP A 87 -14.57 5.27 13.53
N ALA A 88 -13.49 4.99 12.80
CA ALA A 88 -12.43 5.96 12.52
C ALA A 88 -12.86 7.11 11.59
N SER A 89 -14.08 7.10 11.04
CA SER A 89 -14.62 8.25 10.32
C SER A 89 -15.18 9.35 11.22
N GLN A 90 -15.31 9.07 12.52
CA GLN A 90 -15.70 10.05 13.53
C GLN A 90 -14.58 11.06 13.81
N PRO A 91 -14.89 12.24 14.39
CA PRO A 91 -13.89 13.23 14.72
C PRO A 91 -12.75 12.66 15.57
N PHE A 92 -11.50 12.95 15.16
CA PHE A 92 -10.29 12.43 15.80
C PHE A 92 -10.29 12.62 17.33
N GLU A 93 -10.65 13.81 17.79
CA GLU A 93 -10.67 14.16 19.22
C GLU A 93 -11.61 13.25 20.02
N ALA A 94 -12.80 12.95 19.48
CA ALA A 94 -13.78 12.09 20.15
C ALA A 94 -13.27 10.64 20.26
N VAL A 95 -12.63 10.13 19.20
CA VAL A 95 -12.02 8.79 19.20
C VAL A 95 -10.84 8.73 20.17
N ALA A 96 -9.95 9.73 20.15
CA ALA A 96 -8.79 9.81 21.02
C ALA A 96 -9.19 9.90 22.50
N GLN A 97 -10.16 10.76 22.84
CA GLN A 97 -10.67 10.90 24.20
C GLN A 97 -11.29 9.58 24.70
N PHE A 98 -12.03 8.87 23.85
CA PHE A 98 -12.56 7.54 24.18
C PHE A 98 -11.44 6.53 24.46
N ILE A 99 -10.43 6.43 23.58
CA ILE A 99 -9.30 5.51 23.75
C ILE A 99 -8.53 5.82 25.04
N CYS A 100 -8.20 7.10 25.28
CA CYS A 100 -7.53 7.52 26.50
C CYS A 100 -8.35 7.21 27.74
N GLY A 101 -9.66 7.50 27.74
CA GLY A 101 -10.54 7.17 28.86
C GLY A 101 -10.63 5.66 29.12
N ALA A 102 -10.73 4.85 28.07
CA ALA A 102 -10.76 3.39 28.17
C ALA A 102 -9.44 2.79 28.69
N TYR A 103 -8.31 3.45 28.47
CA TYR A 103 -7.01 3.01 29.02
C TYR A 103 -6.88 3.27 30.52
N HIS A 104 -7.38 4.42 31.00
CA HIS A 104 -7.21 4.82 32.40
C HIS A 104 -8.24 4.17 33.35
N ASP A 105 -9.41 3.78 32.85
CA ASP A 105 -10.41 3.11 33.66
C ASP A 105 -10.30 1.59 33.52
N CYS A 106 -9.98 0.90 34.62
CA CYS A 106 -9.85 -0.57 34.68
C CYS A 106 -11.16 -1.36 34.51
N GLY A 107 -12.24 -0.73 34.04
CA GLY A 107 -13.55 -1.34 33.84
C GLY A 107 -13.86 -1.63 32.36
N ALA A 108 -14.72 -2.61 32.09
CA ALA A 108 -15.22 -2.88 30.75
C ALA A 108 -16.11 -1.71 30.27
N ARG A 109 -15.53 -0.74 29.54
CA ARG A 109 -16.30 0.33 28.89
C ARG A 109 -16.88 -0.18 27.57
N VAL A 110 -18.16 0.03 27.37
CA VAL A 110 -18.83 -0.19 26.08
C VAL A 110 -18.53 1.01 25.18
N VAL A 111 -18.28 0.77 23.90
CA VAL A 111 -18.09 1.85 22.91
C VAL A 111 -19.40 2.65 22.82
N PRO A 112 -19.38 3.99 22.94
CA PRO A 112 -20.57 4.81 22.74
C PRO A 112 -21.18 4.58 21.36
N GLU A 113 -22.51 4.57 21.24
CA GLU A 113 -23.21 4.34 19.96
C GLU A 113 -22.74 5.30 18.85
N SER A 114 -22.41 6.55 19.21
CA SER A 114 -21.89 7.55 18.27
C SER A 114 -20.50 7.22 17.69
N LEU A 115 -19.74 6.37 18.38
CA LEU A 115 -18.38 5.95 17.99
C LEU A 115 -18.34 4.48 17.56
N GLU A 116 -19.45 3.75 17.69
CA GLU A 116 -19.49 2.32 17.45
C GLU A 116 -19.48 2.03 15.95
N MET A 117 -18.57 1.15 15.53
CA MET A 117 -18.68 0.51 14.22
C MET A 117 -19.20 -0.92 14.42
N LYS A 118 -20.44 -1.19 14.00
CA LYS A 118 -21.00 -2.55 14.07
C LYS A 118 -20.10 -3.55 13.36
N ARG A 119 -19.77 -4.65 14.03
CA ARG A 119 -18.94 -5.74 13.50
C ARG A 119 -19.54 -6.35 12.22
N GLU A 120 -20.85 -6.36 12.12
CA GLU A 120 -21.61 -6.84 10.96
C GLU A 120 -21.50 -5.88 9.77
N SER A 121 -21.40 -4.57 10.01
CA SER A 121 -21.16 -3.56 8.97
C SER A 121 -19.79 -3.74 8.30
N CYS A 122 -18.83 -4.40 8.95
CA CYS A 122 -17.57 -4.81 8.32
C CYS A 122 -17.80 -5.83 7.18
N VAL A 123 -18.92 -6.57 7.16
CA VAL A 123 -19.28 -7.48 6.06
C VAL A 123 -19.71 -6.70 4.83
N LEU A 124 -20.58 -5.69 5.01
CA LEU A 124 -21.00 -4.78 3.94
C LEU A 124 -19.79 -4.02 3.40
N LYS A 125 -18.96 -3.44 4.28
CA LYS A 125 -17.69 -2.82 3.87
C LYS A 125 -16.73 -3.80 3.18
N SER A 126 -16.71 -5.08 3.55
CA SER A 126 -15.91 -6.11 2.86
C SER A 126 -16.45 -6.46 1.48
N HIS A 127 -17.78 -6.42 1.29
CA HIS A 127 -18.43 -6.57 0.00
C HIS A 127 -18.21 -5.32 -0.86
N ASP A 128 -18.36 -4.14 -0.28
CA ASP A 128 -18.01 -2.87 -0.90
C ASP A 128 -16.55 -2.84 -1.28
N MET A 129 -15.63 -3.39 -0.47
CA MET A 129 -14.22 -3.55 -0.88
C MET A 129 -14.00 -4.54 -2.02
N LYS A 130 -14.92 -5.50 -2.26
CA LYS A 130 -14.88 -6.38 -3.45
C LYS A 130 -15.35 -5.64 -4.70
N THR A 131 -16.30 -4.70 -4.58
CA THR A 131 -16.83 -3.89 -5.69
C THR A 131 -16.10 -2.56 -5.86
N TYR A 132 -15.37 -2.10 -4.84
CA TYR A 132 -14.61 -0.87 -4.80
C TYR A 132 -13.47 -0.94 -5.81
N ARG A 133 -13.63 -0.18 -6.88
CA ARG A 133 -12.55 0.11 -7.82
C ARG A 133 -11.89 1.39 -7.35
N SER A 134 -10.62 1.29 -6.98
CA SER A 134 -9.82 2.49 -6.75
C SER A 134 -9.75 3.26 -8.06
N GLU A 135 -10.37 4.42 -8.09
CA GLU A 135 -10.16 5.36 -9.18
C GLU A 135 -8.75 5.90 -9.04
N ASN A 136 -7.91 5.60 -10.02
CA ASN A 136 -6.65 6.29 -10.17
C ASN A 136 -6.98 7.75 -10.52
N ARG A 137 -6.56 8.70 -9.69
CA ARG A 137 -6.78 10.14 -9.88
C ARG A 137 -5.50 10.90 -10.20
N VAL A 138 -4.38 10.19 -10.26
CA VAL A 138 -3.04 10.77 -10.34
C VAL A 138 -2.38 10.46 -11.68
N PHE A 139 -2.59 9.24 -12.19
CA PHE A 139 -2.06 8.81 -13.48
C PHE A 139 -3.22 8.49 -14.42
N LEU A 140 -3.82 9.51 -15.04
CA LEU A 140 -5.02 9.39 -15.87
C LEU A 140 -4.67 9.19 -17.35
N GLY A 141 -3.52 9.70 -17.80
CA GLY A 141 -3.01 9.54 -19.16
C GLY A 141 -1.49 9.44 -19.27
N ASP A 142 -1.00 9.40 -20.51
CA ASP A 142 0.43 9.29 -20.83
C ASP A 142 1.26 10.45 -20.26
N ASP A 143 0.72 11.68 -20.33
CA ASP A 143 1.38 12.88 -19.80
C ASP A 143 1.61 12.79 -18.28
N ASP A 144 0.67 12.19 -17.55
CA ASP A 144 0.77 12.03 -16.10
C ASP A 144 1.79 10.96 -15.68
N CYS A 145 2.13 10.04 -16.60
CA CYS A 145 3.13 9.00 -16.35
C CYS A 145 4.54 9.44 -16.77
N SER A 146 4.63 10.45 -17.64
CA SER A 146 5.87 10.88 -18.29
C SER A 146 7.01 11.13 -17.32
N HIS A 147 6.76 11.78 -16.17
CA HIS A 147 7.81 12.09 -15.19
C HIS A 147 8.37 10.85 -14.50
N VAL A 148 7.52 9.84 -14.25
CA VAL A 148 7.96 8.56 -13.67
C VAL A 148 8.72 7.76 -14.72
N LEU A 149 8.20 7.67 -15.94
CA LEU A 149 8.85 6.94 -17.03
C LEU A 149 10.22 7.55 -17.38
N ASP A 150 10.32 8.87 -17.42
CA ASP A 150 11.59 9.58 -17.60
C ASP A 150 12.57 9.32 -16.46
N TRP A 151 12.08 9.26 -15.22
CA TRP A 151 12.92 8.91 -14.08
C TRP A 151 13.42 7.46 -14.20
N ILE A 152 12.57 6.51 -14.60
CA ILE A 152 12.97 5.11 -14.84
C ILE A 152 14.07 5.05 -15.92
N ARG A 153 13.85 5.72 -17.05
CA ARG A 153 14.82 5.79 -18.16
C ARG A 153 16.18 6.31 -17.71
N ARG A 154 16.20 7.35 -16.87
CA ARG A 154 17.45 7.96 -16.39
C ARG A 154 18.19 7.13 -15.35
N THR A 155 17.47 6.37 -14.53
CA THR A 155 18.03 5.74 -13.32
C THR A 155 18.20 4.23 -13.44
N GLN A 156 17.34 3.55 -14.20
CA GLN A 156 17.30 2.08 -14.27
C GLN A 156 18.05 1.52 -15.49
N GLY A 157 18.47 2.36 -16.45
CA GLY A 157 19.20 1.92 -17.65
C GLY A 157 20.71 1.76 -17.48
N LYS A 158 21.26 2.12 -16.31
CA LYS A 158 22.70 2.07 -16.05
C LYS A 158 23.04 0.93 -15.08
N GLN A 159 23.14 -0.28 -15.62
CA GLN A 159 23.98 -1.32 -15.01
C GLN A 159 24.80 -2.00 -16.11
N ASP A 160 25.86 -1.31 -16.54
CA ASP A 160 27.13 -1.98 -16.81
C ASP A 160 27.67 -2.46 -15.45
N LEU A 161 27.16 -3.59 -14.95
CA LEU A 161 27.84 -4.33 -13.89
C LEU A 161 28.68 -5.41 -14.55
N VAL A 162 29.91 -4.98 -14.85
CA VAL A 162 31.12 -5.79 -14.81
C VAL A 162 31.01 -6.79 -13.66
N LEU A 163 30.88 -8.06 -14.00
CA LEU A 163 31.11 -9.17 -13.09
C LEU A 163 32.63 -9.24 -12.80
N PRO A 164 33.07 -9.20 -11.53
CA PRO A 164 34.32 -9.86 -11.15
C PRO A 164 34.14 -11.38 -11.09
#